data_AF-A0A5Q0UEG1-F1
#
_entry.id   AF-A0A5Q0UEG1-F1
#
_cell.length_a   1.000
_cell.length_b   1.000
_cell.length_c   1.000
_cell.angle_alpha   90.00
_cell.angle_beta   90.00
_cell.angle_gamma   90.00
#
_symmetry.space_group_name_H-M   'P 1'
#
loop_
_entity.id
_entity.type
_entity.pdbx_description
1 polymer ?
#
loop_
_entity_poly.entity_id
_entity_poly.type
_entity_poly.pdbx_seq_one_letter_code
_entity_poly.pdbx_strand_id
1 'polypeptide(L)'
;MSDSGKDNNVGWFSRNILPWLHTPDTYKVEGKNFDEEEAFEKGDNVWHDFHLFHGDWVEVVNKKEWYDSPHVPQIYANHKKILKQNMQLNRPFEEWYAEKIDNGDFESHMYVNGDGLPSGNGDYRIYIEIDSVGAPSGENDACTVEYFVKGKLKYDKIPGGIDFLPRFIAYPLNRFFKWAYLEMLAEEQIEYDGEYVREKVNEYFQYLRKYHGEEPLQTKSRQAVFKPAVEDGVFFQ
;
A
#
# COMPACT_ATOMS: atom_id res chain seq x y z
N MET A 1 39.26 46.87 10.62
CA MET A 1 39.15 45.40 10.43
C MET A 1 37.82 45.13 9.76
N SER A 2 37.87 45.00 8.44
CA SER A 2 36.80 44.41 7.65
C SER A 2 36.79 42.91 7.95
N ASP A 3 35.68 42.38 8.44
CA ASP A 3 35.41 40.97 8.19
C ASP A 3 33.95 40.80 7.78
N SER A 4 33.82 40.25 6.59
CA SER A 4 32.67 40.26 5.73
C SER A 4 31.57 39.37 6.27
N GLY A 5 30.36 39.93 6.40
CA GLY A 5 29.14 39.13 6.34
C GLY A 5 29.15 38.33 5.04
N LYS A 6 29.29 37.02 5.15
CA LYS A 6 29.08 36.11 4.01
C LYS A 6 27.60 36.15 3.68
N ASP A 7 27.27 36.96 2.69
CA ASP A 7 26.01 36.91 1.98
C ASP A 7 25.76 35.47 1.52
N ASN A 8 24.83 34.78 2.18
CA ASN A 8 24.21 33.54 1.66
C ASN A 8 23.22 33.87 0.53
N ASN A 9 23.61 34.76 -0.38
CA ASN A 9 22.92 34.97 -1.65
C ASN A 9 23.38 33.89 -2.62
N VAL A 10 22.84 32.68 -2.43
CA VAL A 10 22.77 31.71 -3.52
C VAL A 10 21.93 32.38 -4.61
N GLY A 11 22.60 32.96 -5.61
CA GLY A 11 21.98 33.81 -6.61
C GLY A 11 20.84 33.13 -7.37
N TRP A 12 19.95 33.93 -7.95
CA TRP A 12 18.81 33.45 -8.74
C TRP A 12 19.21 32.42 -9.81
N PHE A 13 20.37 32.61 -10.45
CA PHE A 13 20.92 31.68 -11.44
C PHE A 13 21.25 30.31 -10.84
N SER A 14 21.92 30.29 -9.68
CA SER A 14 22.25 29.03 -9.00
C SER A 14 21.02 28.30 -8.47
N ARG A 15 19.94 29.01 -8.12
CA ARG A 15 18.70 28.37 -7.66
C ARG A 15 17.79 27.88 -8.79
N ASN A 16 17.80 28.55 -9.94
CA ASN A 16 16.80 28.30 -11.00
C ASN A 16 17.36 27.68 -12.27
N ILE A 17 18.67 27.78 -12.54
CA ILE A 17 19.28 27.33 -13.80
C ILE A 17 20.26 26.18 -13.59
N LEU A 18 21.17 26.29 -12.60
CA LEU A 18 22.13 25.23 -12.31
C LEU A 18 21.48 23.86 -12.03
N PRO A 19 20.31 23.75 -11.34
CA PRO A 19 19.65 22.47 -11.14
C PRO A 19 19.25 21.78 -12.45
N TRP A 20 18.96 22.53 -13.51
CA TRP A 20 18.54 21.95 -14.79
C TRP A 20 19.68 21.35 -15.61
N LEU A 21 20.91 21.82 -15.37
CA LEU A 21 22.13 21.33 -16.03
C LEU A 21 22.82 20.22 -15.23
N HIS A 22 22.28 19.90 -14.05
CA HIS A 22 22.81 18.93 -13.13
C HIS A 22 22.45 17.49 -13.56
N THR A 23 23.43 16.59 -13.46
CA THR A 23 23.21 15.13 -13.50
C THR A 23 23.24 14.59 -12.07
N PRO A 24 22.23 13.83 -11.62
CA PRO A 24 22.23 13.13 -10.33
C PRO A 24 23.55 12.39 -10.05
N ASP A 25 23.91 12.27 -8.75
CA ASP A 25 25.13 11.61 -8.23
C ASP A 25 26.49 12.24 -8.60
N THR A 26 26.52 13.45 -9.17
CA THR A 26 27.78 14.12 -9.48
C THR A 26 28.44 14.85 -8.30
N TYR A 27 27.73 15.04 -7.18
CA TYR A 27 28.23 15.79 -6.01
C TYR A 27 28.24 15.01 -4.69
N LYS A 28 27.98 13.69 -4.72
CA LYS A 28 28.21 12.77 -3.59
C LYS A 28 29.69 12.72 -3.23
N VAL A 29 30.17 13.73 -2.49
CA VAL A 29 31.49 13.76 -1.86
C VAL A 29 31.33 13.21 -0.46
N GLU A 30 32.09 12.17 -0.12
CA GLU A 30 32.07 11.52 1.19
C GLU A 30 31.96 12.53 2.35
N GLY A 31 30.86 12.46 3.10
CA GLY A 31 30.67 13.21 4.34
C GLY A 31 30.02 14.59 4.23
N LYS A 32 29.54 15.01 3.05
CA LYS A 32 28.68 16.20 2.90
C LYS A 32 27.48 15.89 2.03
N ASN A 33 26.38 15.46 2.65
CA ASN A 33 25.07 15.55 2.01
C ASN A 33 24.77 17.05 1.86
N PHE A 34 24.87 17.57 0.64
CA PHE A 34 24.24 18.85 0.35
C PHE A 34 22.73 18.61 0.44
N ASP A 35 22.01 19.43 1.23
CA ASP A 35 20.54 19.44 1.27
C ASP A 35 19.91 19.51 -0.15
N GLU A 36 20.70 19.97 -1.11
CA GLU A 36 20.38 19.98 -2.54
C GLU A 36 20.17 18.55 -3.09
N GLU A 37 21.01 17.54 -2.79
CA GLU A 37 20.85 16.16 -3.28
C GLU A 37 19.61 15.45 -2.73
N GLU A 38 19.26 15.65 -1.47
CA GLU A 38 18.07 15.03 -0.86
C GLU A 38 16.77 15.66 -1.38
N ALA A 39 16.78 16.97 -1.66
CA ALA A 39 15.73 17.64 -2.42
C ALA A 39 15.70 17.21 -3.89
N PHE A 40 16.84 16.80 -4.46
CA PHE A 40 16.95 16.30 -5.83
C PHE A 40 16.38 14.88 -6.01
N GLU A 41 16.63 13.96 -5.06
CA GLU A 41 16.15 12.57 -5.11
C GLU A 41 14.60 12.49 -5.11
N LYS A 42 13.90 13.40 -4.42
CA LYS A 42 12.43 13.46 -4.45
C LYS A 42 11.86 14.02 -5.75
N GLY A 43 12.53 14.99 -6.38
CA GLY A 43 12.04 15.67 -7.58
C GLY A 43 12.25 14.89 -8.89
N ASP A 44 13.26 14.02 -8.93
CA ASP A 44 13.59 13.22 -10.13
C ASP A 44 12.90 11.85 -10.16
N ASN A 45 12.26 11.45 -9.06
CA ASN A 45 11.43 10.25 -9.07
C ASN A 45 10.15 10.51 -9.89
N VAL A 46 10.08 9.89 -11.07
CA VAL A 46 8.96 10.01 -12.02
C VAL A 46 7.60 9.68 -11.39
N TRP A 47 7.62 8.79 -10.40
CA TRP A 47 6.43 8.27 -9.75
C TRP A 47 6.01 9.05 -8.51
N HIS A 48 6.66 10.17 -8.14
CA HIS A 48 6.42 10.85 -6.84
C HIS A 48 4.96 11.16 -6.49
N ASP A 49 4.11 11.35 -7.49
CA ASP A 49 2.66 11.58 -7.30
C ASP A 49 1.85 10.29 -7.12
N PHE A 50 2.45 9.13 -7.37
CA PHE A 50 1.82 7.82 -7.42
C PHE A 50 2.39 6.91 -6.33
N HIS A 51 1.84 7.02 -5.12
CA HIS A 51 2.16 6.17 -3.96
C HIS A 51 2.28 4.68 -4.31
N LEU A 52 1.37 4.22 -5.18
CA LEU A 52 1.31 2.86 -5.65
C LEU A 52 2.61 2.36 -6.33
N PHE A 53 3.32 3.27 -7.00
CA PHE A 53 4.56 3.00 -7.73
C PHE A 53 5.81 3.49 -6.98
N HIS A 54 5.63 4.04 -5.77
CA HIS A 54 6.70 4.40 -4.82
C HIS A 54 7.06 3.29 -3.85
N GLY A 55 6.44 2.12 -3.99
CA GLY A 55 6.57 1.06 -3.01
C GLY A 55 5.75 1.33 -1.74
N ASP A 56 4.67 2.10 -1.81
CA ASP A 56 3.70 2.14 -0.71
C ASP A 56 2.64 1.05 -0.89
N TRP A 57 2.17 0.50 0.24
CA TRP A 57 1.02 -0.39 0.24
C TRP A 57 -0.28 0.39 0.07
N VAL A 58 -1.02 0.11 -1.00
CA VAL A 58 -2.28 0.79 -1.32
C VAL A 58 -3.44 -0.17 -1.15
N GLU A 59 -4.50 0.28 -0.48
CA GLU A 59 -5.74 -0.49 -0.29
C GLU A 59 -6.61 -0.48 -1.54
N VAL A 60 -6.96 -1.67 -2.02
CA VAL A 60 -7.76 -1.90 -3.24
C VAL A 60 -9.21 -2.20 -2.91
N VAL A 61 -9.41 -2.96 -1.84
CA VAL A 61 -10.71 -3.42 -1.41
C VAL A 61 -10.70 -3.54 0.10
N ASN A 62 -11.82 -3.19 0.70
CA ASN A 62 -12.10 -3.57 2.07
C ASN A 62 -13.50 -4.15 2.16
N LYS A 63 -13.65 -5.09 3.09
CA LYS A 63 -14.92 -5.75 3.33
C LYS A 63 -15.03 -6.12 4.79
N LYS A 64 -16.21 -5.89 5.34
CA LYS A 64 -16.57 -6.07 6.73
C LYS A 64 -17.80 -6.96 6.82
N GLU A 65 -17.71 -8.03 7.59
CA GLU A 65 -18.81 -8.97 7.84
C GLU A 65 -18.89 -9.31 9.33
N TRP A 66 -20.11 -9.55 9.82
CA TRP A 66 -20.38 -9.88 11.23
C TRP A 66 -20.98 -11.28 11.33
N TYR A 67 -20.56 -12.04 12.32
CA TYR A 67 -21.00 -13.41 12.55
C TYR A 67 -21.28 -13.63 14.03
N ASP A 68 -22.33 -14.38 14.36
CA ASP A 68 -22.47 -14.92 15.71
C ASP A 68 -21.59 -16.17 15.83
N SER A 69 -20.63 -16.13 16.73
CA SER A 69 -19.70 -17.23 16.92
C SER A 69 -19.86 -17.83 18.32
N PRO A 70 -20.04 -19.16 18.44
CA PRO A 70 -20.30 -19.80 19.72
C PRO A 70 -19.04 -19.99 20.58
N HIS A 71 -17.82 -19.64 20.12
CA HIS A 71 -16.58 -19.93 20.87
C HIS A 71 -15.45 -18.91 20.65
N VAL A 72 -15.51 -17.79 21.36
CA VAL A 72 -14.55 -16.67 21.29
C VAL A 72 -13.08 -17.06 21.49
N PRO A 73 -12.71 -17.88 22.50
CA PRO A 73 -11.29 -18.14 22.79
C PRO A 73 -10.55 -18.91 21.70
N GLN A 74 -11.29 -19.62 20.83
CA GLN A 74 -10.70 -20.45 19.77
C GLN A 74 -10.71 -19.76 18.39
N ILE A 75 -11.43 -18.65 18.24
CA ILE A 75 -11.59 -17.97 16.95
C ILE A 75 -10.23 -17.59 16.39
N TYR A 76 -9.40 -16.97 17.22
CA TYR A 76 -8.08 -16.52 16.83
C TYR A 76 -7.18 -17.67 16.32
N ALA A 77 -7.09 -18.76 17.09
CA ALA A 77 -6.30 -19.93 16.73
C ALA A 77 -6.81 -20.63 15.46
N ASN A 78 -8.14 -20.66 15.28
CA ASN A 78 -8.77 -21.24 14.10
C ASN A 78 -8.57 -20.38 12.85
N HIS A 79 -8.55 -19.05 12.97
CA HIS A 79 -8.30 -18.14 11.86
C HIS A 79 -6.90 -18.29 11.26
N LYS A 80 -5.89 -18.47 12.12
CA LYS A 80 -4.53 -18.80 11.67
C LYS A 80 -4.48 -20.10 10.85
N LYS A 81 -5.32 -21.09 11.18
CA LYS A 81 -5.41 -22.36 10.42
C LYS A 81 -6.11 -22.16 9.08
N ILE A 82 -7.21 -21.41 9.05
CA ILE A 82 -7.97 -21.13 7.81
C ILE A 82 -7.05 -20.50 6.75
N LEU A 83 -6.26 -19.49 7.13
CA LEU A 83 -5.34 -18.80 6.23
C LEU A 83 -4.28 -19.74 5.65
N LYS A 84 -3.66 -20.56 6.51
CA LYS A 84 -2.57 -21.45 6.10
C LYS A 84 -3.05 -22.65 5.27
N GLN A 85 -4.20 -23.23 5.62
CA GLN A 85 -4.66 -24.49 5.01
C GLN A 85 -5.50 -24.28 3.75
N ASN A 86 -6.28 -23.20 3.68
CA ASN A 86 -7.30 -23.05 2.63
C ASN A 86 -6.91 -22.05 1.54
N MET A 87 -6.18 -20.99 1.89
CA MET A 87 -5.83 -19.95 0.92
C MET A 87 -4.46 -20.15 0.26
N GLN A 88 -3.71 -21.17 0.69
CA GLN A 88 -2.33 -21.43 0.27
C GLN A 88 -1.39 -20.22 0.49
N LEU A 89 -1.77 -19.30 1.37
CA LEU A 89 -0.97 -18.12 1.66
C LEU A 89 0.16 -18.47 2.65
N ASN A 90 1.15 -17.59 2.70
CA ASN A 90 2.23 -17.67 3.66
C ASN A 90 1.71 -17.69 5.11
N ARG A 91 2.60 -18.01 6.05
CA ARG A 91 2.22 -17.99 7.47
C ARG A 91 1.73 -16.58 7.85
N PRO A 92 0.55 -16.44 8.49
CA PRO A 92 0.08 -15.14 8.94
C PRO A 92 1.05 -14.54 9.96
N PHE A 93 1.33 -13.26 9.78
CA PHE A 93 2.04 -12.45 10.76
C PHE A 93 1.02 -11.82 11.70
N GLU A 94 1.23 -12.00 12.99
CA GLU A 94 0.45 -11.37 14.05
C GLU A 94 1.09 -10.02 14.36
N GLU A 95 0.40 -8.93 14.06
CA GLU A 95 0.84 -7.59 14.47
C GLU A 95 0.46 -7.34 15.92
N TRP A 96 -0.77 -7.71 16.28
CA TRP A 96 -1.31 -7.43 17.60
C TRP A 96 -2.42 -8.40 18.00
N TYR A 97 -2.47 -8.70 19.30
CA TYR A 97 -3.49 -9.52 19.95
C TYR A 97 -3.71 -9.00 21.36
N ALA A 98 -4.97 -8.74 21.72
CA ALA A 98 -5.36 -8.52 23.10
C ALA A 98 -6.65 -9.26 23.42
N GLU A 99 -6.70 -9.80 24.63
CA GLU A 99 -7.86 -10.45 25.20
C GLU A 99 -8.04 -9.92 26.61
N LYS A 100 -9.22 -9.40 26.91
CA LYS A 100 -9.55 -8.86 28.23
C LYS A 100 -10.00 -10.01 29.12
N ILE A 101 -9.23 -10.28 30.18
CA ILE A 101 -9.49 -11.38 31.12
C ILE A 101 -10.84 -11.20 31.85
N ASP A 102 -11.26 -9.95 32.08
CA ASP A 102 -12.44 -9.63 32.89
C ASP A 102 -13.77 -9.89 32.17
N ASN A 103 -13.80 -9.73 30.84
CA ASN A 103 -15.03 -9.82 30.06
C ASN A 103 -14.92 -10.63 28.77
N GLY A 104 -13.76 -11.24 28.47
CA GLY A 104 -13.59 -12.13 27.32
C GLY A 104 -13.63 -11.44 25.95
N ASP A 105 -13.65 -10.10 25.90
CA ASP A 105 -13.50 -9.36 24.65
C ASP A 105 -12.11 -9.66 24.06
N PHE A 106 -12.03 -9.84 22.75
CA PHE A 106 -10.74 -9.95 22.07
C PHE A 106 -10.72 -9.11 20.80
N GLU A 107 -9.53 -8.62 20.50
CA GLU A 107 -9.25 -7.91 19.27
C GLU A 107 -7.90 -8.40 18.74
N SER A 108 -7.80 -8.62 17.43
CA SER A 108 -6.57 -9.07 16.81
C SER A 108 -6.37 -8.56 15.40
N HIS A 109 -5.14 -8.14 15.12
CA HIS A 109 -4.70 -7.63 13.84
C HIS A 109 -3.62 -8.57 13.28
N MET A 110 -3.87 -9.08 12.08
CA MET A 110 -2.95 -9.97 11.38
C MET A 110 -2.87 -9.60 9.91
N TYR A 111 -1.76 -9.96 9.28
CA TYR A 111 -1.65 -9.90 7.84
C TYR A 111 -0.98 -11.12 7.25
N VAL A 112 -1.26 -11.35 5.98
CA VAL A 112 -0.63 -12.40 5.19
C VAL A 112 -0.18 -11.83 3.86
N ASN A 113 1.09 -12.02 3.53
CA ASN A 113 1.61 -11.73 2.20
C ASN A 113 1.29 -12.91 1.27
N GLY A 114 0.83 -12.60 0.07
CA GLY A 114 0.71 -13.60 -0.99
C GLY A 114 2.03 -13.90 -1.68
N ASP A 115 1.98 -14.79 -2.66
CA ASP A 115 3.15 -15.24 -3.43
C ASP A 115 3.49 -14.33 -4.62
N GLY A 116 3.06 -13.06 -4.57
CA GLY A 116 3.22 -12.06 -5.63
C GLY A 116 1.94 -11.79 -6.43
N LEU A 117 1.95 -10.71 -7.22
CA LEU A 117 0.86 -10.35 -8.13
C LEU A 117 0.94 -11.12 -9.47
N PRO A 118 -0.20 -11.40 -10.12
CA PRO A 118 -0.21 -12.16 -11.37
C PRO A 118 0.45 -11.42 -12.54
N SER A 119 0.53 -10.09 -12.50
CA SER A 119 1.35 -9.31 -13.44
C SER A 119 2.86 -9.58 -13.33
N GLY A 120 3.32 -10.26 -12.28
CA GLY A 120 4.73 -10.54 -12.01
C GLY A 120 5.51 -9.34 -11.46
N ASN A 121 4.86 -8.18 -11.36
CA ASN A 121 5.43 -6.96 -10.82
C ASN A 121 4.66 -6.59 -9.55
N GLY A 122 5.28 -6.75 -8.39
CA GLY A 122 4.69 -6.34 -7.12
C GLY A 122 4.09 -7.47 -6.29
N ASP A 123 3.64 -7.08 -5.11
CA ASP A 123 3.17 -7.96 -4.05
C ASP A 123 1.77 -7.57 -3.61
N TYR A 124 1.04 -8.54 -3.08
CA TYR A 124 -0.22 -8.30 -2.40
C TYR A 124 -0.19 -8.82 -0.96
N ARG A 125 -1.05 -8.21 -0.15
CA ARG A 125 -1.25 -8.57 1.25
C ARG A 125 -2.73 -8.51 1.59
N ILE A 126 -3.17 -9.47 2.40
CA ILE A 126 -4.47 -9.42 3.05
C ILE A 126 -4.25 -9.02 4.51
N TYR A 127 -4.83 -7.90 4.91
CA TYR A 127 -4.89 -7.45 6.29
C TYR A 127 -6.22 -7.83 6.90
N ILE A 128 -6.22 -8.32 8.13
CA ILE A 128 -7.38 -8.89 8.79
C ILE A 128 -7.43 -8.35 10.21
N GLU A 129 -8.50 -7.66 10.53
CA GLU A 129 -8.87 -7.21 11.86
C GLU A 129 -10.06 -8.07 12.31
N ILE A 130 -9.96 -8.63 13.50
CA ILE A 130 -11.01 -9.43 14.13
C ILE A 130 -11.31 -8.78 15.47
N ASP A 131 -12.57 -8.45 15.72
CA ASP A 131 -13.00 -7.81 16.96
C ASP A 131 -14.31 -8.41 17.47
N SER A 132 -14.45 -8.57 18.79
CA SER A 132 -15.72 -8.87 19.43
C SER A 132 -16.55 -7.59 19.58
N VAL A 133 -17.74 -7.55 18.98
CA VAL A 133 -18.64 -6.37 19.07
C VAL A 133 -19.22 -6.18 20.47
N GLY A 134 -19.14 -7.21 21.31
CA GLY A 134 -19.47 -7.17 22.74
C GLY A 134 -18.98 -8.40 23.48
N ALA A 135 -19.06 -8.33 24.81
CA ALA A 135 -18.61 -9.40 25.69
C ALA A 135 -19.34 -10.72 25.38
N PRO A 136 -18.64 -11.86 25.39
CA PRO A 136 -19.25 -13.17 25.26
C PRO A 136 -20.28 -13.37 26.37
N SER A 137 -21.44 -13.94 26.03
CA SER A 137 -22.53 -14.14 26.99
C SER A 137 -23.33 -15.42 26.73
N GLY A 138 -24.04 -15.88 27.76
CA GLY A 138 -24.83 -17.12 27.72
C GLY A 138 -24.00 -18.37 28.08
N GLU A 139 -24.63 -19.55 27.99
CA GLU A 139 -24.02 -20.83 28.41
C GLU A 139 -22.85 -21.29 27.53
N ASN A 140 -22.71 -20.73 26.33
CA ASN A 140 -21.68 -21.11 25.36
C ASN A 140 -20.59 -20.03 25.16
N ASP A 141 -20.63 -18.91 25.90
CA ASP A 141 -19.79 -17.75 25.62
C ASP A 141 -19.93 -17.29 24.14
N ALA A 142 -21.17 -17.18 23.66
CA ALA A 142 -21.43 -16.73 22.31
C ALA A 142 -21.21 -15.21 22.23
N CYS A 143 -20.57 -14.76 21.14
CA CYS A 143 -20.44 -13.32 20.86
C CYS A 143 -20.57 -13.05 19.37
N THR A 144 -20.98 -11.83 19.05
CA THR A 144 -20.90 -11.31 17.69
C THR A 144 -19.47 -10.89 17.41
N VAL A 145 -18.91 -11.38 16.30
CA VAL A 145 -17.54 -11.12 15.86
C VAL A 145 -17.58 -10.36 14.56
N GLU A 146 -16.82 -9.28 14.51
CA GLU A 146 -16.57 -8.47 13.34
C GLU A 146 -15.28 -8.92 12.67
N TYR A 147 -15.36 -9.19 11.37
CA TYR A 147 -14.20 -9.39 10.50
C TYR A 147 -14.08 -8.22 9.56
N PHE A 148 -12.99 -7.46 9.68
CA PHE A 148 -12.66 -6.40 8.75
C PHE A 148 -11.38 -6.73 7.99
N VAL A 149 -11.54 -6.96 6.69
CA VAL A 149 -10.49 -7.47 5.82
C VAL A 149 -10.18 -6.44 4.75
N LYS A 150 -8.89 -6.12 4.58
CA LYS A 150 -8.39 -5.19 3.57
C LYS A 150 -7.43 -5.91 2.64
N GLY A 151 -7.71 -5.86 1.34
CA GLY A 151 -6.77 -6.26 0.29
C GLY A 151 -5.90 -5.07 -0.08
N LYS A 152 -4.59 -5.24 0.04
CA LYS A 152 -3.59 -4.21 -0.32
C LYS A 152 -2.63 -4.76 -1.37
N LEU A 153 -2.14 -3.88 -2.24
CA LEU A 153 -1.10 -4.20 -3.20
C LEU A 153 -0.01 -3.12 -3.22
N LYS A 154 1.15 -3.47 -3.74
CA LYS A 154 2.34 -2.62 -3.80
C LYS A 154 3.17 -3.02 -5.01
N TYR A 155 3.69 -2.04 -5.77
CA TYR A 155 4.62 -2.32 -6.86
C TYR A 155 6.04 -1.88 -6.49
N ASP A 156 6.97 -2.85 -6.51
CA ASP A 156 8.36 -2.64 -6.06
C ASP A 156 9.35 -2.43 -7.22
N LYS A 157 8.94 -2.76 -8.45
CA LYS A 157 9.84 -2.86 -9.62
C LYS A 157 9.32 -2.10 -10.82
N ILE A 158 8.59 -1.01 -10.62
CA ILE A 158 8.24 -0.13 -11.73
C ILE A 158 9.54 0.52 -12.21
N PRO A 159 9.83 0.53 -13.52
CA PRO A 159 11.06 1.12 -14.03
C PRO A 159 11.24 2.54 -13.51
N GLY A 160 12.40 2.81 -12.93
CA GLY A 160 12.84 4.17 -12.66
C GLY A 160 12.93 4.94 -13.98
N GLY A 161 12.63 6.23 -13.93
CA GLY A 161 12.86 7.10 -15.09
C GLY A 161 14.34 7.20 -15.45
N ILE A 162 14.63 7.97 -16.49
CA ILE A 162 15.96 8.41 -16.87
C ILE A 162 16.51 9.32 -15.77
N ASP A 163 17.56 8.88 -15.09
CA ASP A 163 18.25 9.58 -14.00
C ASP A 163 19.70 9.95 -14.37
N PHE A 164 20.26 9.34 -15.42
CA PHE A 164 21.66 9.53 -15.82
C PHE A 164 21.90 10.73 -16.77
N LEU A 165 20.85 11.46 -17.18
CA LEU A 165 20.96 12.62 -18.07
C LEU A 165 20.73 13.94 -17.32
N PRO A 166 21.24 15.07 -17.84
CA PRO A 166 20.89 16.39 -17.30
C PRO A 166 19.39 16.61 -17.31
N ARG A 167 18.84 17.24 -16.27
CA ARG A 167 17.39 17.40 -16.07
C ARG A 167 16.65 18.05 -17.24
N PHE A 168 17.25 19.00 -17.94
CA PHE A 168 16.59 19.62 -19.11
C PHE A 168 16.27 18.61 -20.24
N ILE A 169 16.97 17.47 -20.26
CA ILE A 169 16.69 16.34 -21.16
C ILE A 169 15.89 15.26 -20.43
N ALA A 170 16.30 14.89 -19.21
CA ALA A 170 15.68 13.81 -18.44
C ALA A 170 14.21 14.12 -18.10
N TYR A 171 13.90 15.35 -17.69
CA TYR A 171 12.55 15.76 -17.27
C TYR A 171 11.47 15.58 -18.36
N PRO A 172 11.62 16.12 -19.59
CA PRO A 172 10.62 15.91 -20.64
C PRO A 172 10.52 14.43 -21.07
N LEU A 173 11.63 13.69 -21.09
CA LEU A 173 11.62 12.26 -21.42
C LEU A 173 10.91 11.43 -20.35
N ASN A 174 11.15 11.72 -19.07
CA ASN A 174 10.49 11.09 -17.93
C ASN A 174 8.99 11.38 -17.90
N ARG A 175 8.59 12.61 -18.25
CA ARG A 175 7.17 12.96 -18.38
C ARG A 175 6.50 12.18 -19.52
N PHE A 176 7.17 12.04 -20.65
CA PHE A 176 6.68 11.21 -21.76
C PHE A 176 6.62 9.73 -21.38
N PHE A 177 7.66 9.20 -20.74
CA PHE A 177 7.70 7.82 -20.25
C PHE A 177 6.57 7.54 -19.26
N LYS A 178 6.37 8.42 -18.28
CA LYS A 178 5.25 8.35 -17.32
C LYS A 178 3.91 8.27 -18.03
N TRP A 179 3.67 9.19 -18.95
CA TRP A 179 2.43 9.23 -19.73
C TRP A 179 2.22 7.93 -20.52
N ALA A 180 3.23 7.48 -21.26
CA ALA A 180 3.13 6.27 -22.08
C ALA A 180 2.92 5.01 -21.23
N TYR A 181 3.61 4.90 -20.09
CA TYR A 181 3.42 3.78 -19.17
C TYR A 181 2.01 3.76 -18.57
N LEU A 182 1.51 4.92 -18.13
CA LEU A 182 0.17 5.03 -17.56
C LEU A 182 -0.91 4.66 -18.57
N GLU A 183 -0.81 5.18 -19.79
CA GLU A 183 -1.81 4.97 -20.85
C GLU A 183 -1.80 3.54 -21.41
N MET A 184 -0.63 2.92 -21.53
CA MET A 184 -0.49 1.67 -22.29
C MET A 184 -0.39 0.41 -21.43
N LEU A 185 0.05 0.52 -20.17
CA LEU A 185 0.39 -0.65 -19.35
C LEU A 185 -0.21 -0.59 -17.94
N ALA A 186 -0.18 0.57 -17.30
CA ALA A 186 -0.53 0.67 -15.89
C ALA A 186 -2.01 0.37 -15.63
N GLU A 187 -2.92 0.84 -16.48
CA GLU A 187 -4.35 0.66 -16.28
C GLU A 187 -4.74 -0.83 -16.28
N GLU A 188 -4.35 -1.57 -17.33
CA GLU A 188 -4.60 -3.00 -17.44
C GLU A 188 -3.92 -3.80 -16.32
N GLN A 189 -2.66 -3.44 -15.99
CA GLN A 189 -1.92 -4.10 -14.91
C GLN A 189 -2.61 -3.90 -13.55
N ILE A 190 -2.98 -2.67 -13.21
CA ILE A 190 -3.63 -2.34 -11.93
C ILE A 190 -5.01 -2.97 -11.85
N GLU A 191 -5.78 -2.95 -12.94
CA GLU A 191 -7.12 -3.54 -12.96
C GLU A 191 -7.04 -5.04 -12.75
N TYR A 192 -6.20 -5.74 -13.51
CA TYR A 192 -6.03 -7.19 -13.42
C TYR A 192 -5.52 -7.63 -12.04
N ASP A 193 -4.47 -6.98 -11.53
CA ASP A 193 -3.93 -7.28 -10.20
C ASP A 193 -4.93 -6.91 -9.09
N GLY A 194 -5.66 -5.81 -9.27
CA GLY A 194 -6.70 -5.36 -8.34
C GLY A 194 -7.87 -6.34 -8.27
N GLU A 195 -8.31 -6.89 -9.40
CA GLU A 195 -9.31 -7.96 -9.48
C GLU A 195 -8.85 -9.22 -8.78
N TYR A 196 -7.61 -9.66 -9.03
CA TYR A 196 -7.04 -10.81 -8.35
C TYR A 196 -7.04 -10.66 -6.82
N VAL A 197 -6.65 -9.49 -6.31
CA VAL A 197 -6.69 -9.23 -4.84
C VAL A 197 -8.12 -9.23 -4.32
N ARG A 198 -9.09 -8.71 -5.07
CA ARG A 198 -10.52 -8.77 -4.71
C ARG A 198 -11.02 -10.21 -4.64
N GLU A 199 -10.65 -11.04 -5.59
CA GLU A 199 -10.99 -12.47 -5.58
C GLU A 199 -10.44 -13.16 -4.34
N LYS A 200 -9.18 -12.90 -3.96
CA LYS A 200 -8.59 -13.46 -2.74
C LYS A 200 -9.29 -13.02 -1.46
N VAL A 201 -9.71 -11.76 -1.37
CA VAL A 201 -10.54 -11.30 -0.24
C VAL A 201 -11.90 -12.01 -0.23
N ASN A 202 -12.53 -12.21 -1.39
CA ASN A 202 -13.80 -12.93 -1.48
C ASN A 202 -13.66 -14.42 -1.13
N GLU A 203 -12.63 -15.11 -1.61
CA GLU A 203 -12.30 -16.49 -1.23
C GLU A 203 -12.16 -16.62 0.29
N TYR A 204 -11.47 -15.66 0.93
CA TYR A 204 -11.33 -15.64 2.38
C TYR A 204 -12.68 -15.62 3.10
N PHE A 205 -13.60 -14.73 2.69
CA PHE A 205 -14.93 -14.68 3.29
C PHE A 205 -15.76 -15.93 3.01
N GLN A 206 -15.60 -16.59 1.86
CA GLN A 206 -16.26 -17.88 1.61
C GLN A 206 -15.80 -18.94 2.62
N TYR A 207 -14.51 -18.94 3.00
CA TYR A 207 -14.01 -19.82 4.05
C TYR A 207 -14.54 -19.44 5.43
N LEU A 208 -14.68 -18.15 5.74
CA LEU A 208 -15.28 -17.68 6.99
C LEU A 208 -16.73 -18.14 7.13
N ARG A 209 -17.55 -17.98 6.08
CA ARG A 209 -18.94 -18.45 6.07
C ARG A 209 -19.03 -19.96 6.26
N LYS A 210 -18.17 -20.72 5.59
CA LYS A 210 -18.09 -22.18 5.78
C LYS A 210 -17.67 -22.55 7.21
N TYR A 211 -16.79 -21.76 7.82
CA TYR A 211 -16.31 -21.99 9.18
C TYR A 211 -17.38 -21.71 10.23
N HIS A 212 -18.11 -20.60 10.10
CA HIS A 212 -19.21 -20.24 11.01
C HIS A 212 -20.49 -21.03 10.71
N GLY A 213 -20.62 -21.62 9.52
CA GLY A 213 -21.78 -22.41 9.13
C GLY A 213 -23.02 -21.58 8.82
N GLU A 214 -22.90 -20.26 8.79
CA GLU A 214 -23.99 -19.30 8.67
C GLU A 214 -23.61 -18.15 7.70
N GLU A 215 -24.64 -17.52 7.11
CA GLU A 215 -24.46 -16.26 6.37
C GLU A 215 -24.20 -15.11 7.37
N PRO A 216 -23.42 -14.09 6.99
CA PRO A 216 -23.11 -13.00 7.89
C PRO A 216 -24.38 -12.20 8.24
N LEU A 217 -24.47 -11.77 9.49
CA LEU A 217 -25.58 -10.95 10.01
C LEU A 217 -25.68 -9.61 9.27
N GLN A 218 -24.54 -9.06 8.89
CA GLN A 218 -24.43 -7.83 8.14
C GLN A 218 -23.20 -7.88 7.22
N THR A 219 -23.21 -7.09 6.15
CA THR A 219 -22.05 -6.93 5.27
C THR A 219 -21.91 -5.48 4.86
N LYS A 220 -20.68 -4.96 4.89
CA LYS A 220 -20.31 -3.66 4.30
C LYS A 220 -19.06 -3.87 3.44
N SER A 221 -19.07 -3.41 2.20
CA SER A 221 -17.91 -3.47 1.32
C SER A 221 -17.64 -2.12 0.67
N ARG A 222 -16.36 -1.81 0.46
CA ARG A 222 -15.91 -0.67 -0.32
C ARG A 222 -14.81 -1.10 -1.27
N GLN A 223 -14.87 -0.61 -2.49
CA GLN A 223 -13.83 -0.81 -3.50
C GLN A 223 -13.17 0.53 -3.78
N ALA A 224 -11.84 0.52 -3.86
CA ALA A 224 -11.11 1.65 -4.41
C ALA A 224 -11.29 1.62 -5.94
N VAL A 225 -11.70 2.77 -6.49
CA VAL A 225 -11.73 3.00 -7.93
C VAL A 225 -10.40 3.65 -8.27
N PHE A 226 -9.50 2.86 -8.84
CA PHE A 226 -8.26 3.38 -9.41
C PHE A 226 -8.56 3.86 -10.81
N LYS A 227 -8.99 5.12 -10.93
CA LYS A 227 -8.94 5.80 -12.22
C LYS A 227 -7.58 6.48 -12.31
N PRO A 228 -6.67 6.05 -13.20
CA PRO A 228 -5.51 6.88 -13.51
C PRO A 228 -6.05 8.20 -14.07
N ALA A 229 -5.77 9.31 -13.40
CA ALA A 229 -6.13 10.62 -13.94
C ALA A 229 -5.26 10.88 -15.17
N VAL A 230 -5.85 10.82 -16.36
CA VAL A 230 -5.19 11.17 -17.64
C VAL A 230 -5.20 12.69 -17.88
N GLU A 231 -5.87 13.47 -17.03
CA GLU A 231 -6.01 14.91 -17.22
C GLU A 231 -4.95 15.71 -16.46
N ASP A 232 -3.86 16.02 -17.18
CA ASP A 232 -3.43 17.41 -17.35
C ASP A 232 -2.77 17.55 -18.73
N GLY A 233 -3.64 17.52 -19.73
CA GLY A 233 -3.33 17.82 -21.12
C GLY A 233 -3.31 19.32 -21.40
N VAL A 234 -2.09 19.82 -21.61
CA VAL A 234 -1.64 20.77 -22.64
C VAL A 234 -1.87 22.30 -22.52
N PHE A 235 -0.74 22.97 -22.83
CA PHE A 235 -0.51 24.23 -23.57
C PHE A 235 -0.13 25.51 -22.79
N PHE A 236 0.92 26.14 -23.34
CA PHE A 236 1.43 27.47 -23.06
C PHE A 236 0.37 28.49 -22.60
N GLN A 237 0.73 29.22 -21.55
CA GLN A 237 0.52 30.67 -21.44
C GLN A 237 1.79 31.31 -20.89
#